data_AF-A0A941ED71-F1
#
_entry.id   AF-A0A941ED71-F1
#
_cell.length_a   1.000
_cell.length_b   1.000
_cell.length_c   1.000
_cell.angle_alpha   90.00
_cell.angle_beta   90.00
_cell.angle_gamma   90.00
#
_symmetry.space_group_name_H-M   'P 1'
#
loop_
_entity.id
_entity.type
_entity.pdbx_description
1 polymer ?
#
loop_
_entity_poly.entity_id
_entity_poly.type
_entity_poly.pdbx_seq_one_letter_code
_entity_poly.pdbx_strand_id
1 'polypeptide(L)'
;MRLRVRTAAEPDPYSYGSRHYDLVKEFVIALGAVTALVLVLAAAFSSPDRKPVTIAAWAQADPADFAATALAELDGTSATAGYGPPYNTASTGQRLGPIALAEAAGVTHPIATAQAFVLTPLEAVPQSPAVQQAVSSYVSASAARQAAWTGAYSDALTAAGGDPAKVKPGGYGPVPTLLGRLADQARSGSLDSQLMSEQGFYNTDYTLPLLFLADGSYLAADARGQHLAGDQWGMMNEVGDYPGQTWLAPYTFWYQIAPYDSSGNGDALVWGTMGVLGAAFVLVPFIPGLRSVPRLIPVYRVIWRRHYARRAAALPDPPG
;
A
#
# COMPACT_ATOMS: atom_id res chain seq x y z
N MET A 1 -64.58 31.64 21.02
CA MET A 1 -64.98 30.26 20.65
C MET A 1 -63.72 29.55 20.14
N ARG A 2 -63.11 28.67 20.94
CA ARG A 2 -61.83 28.01 20.60
C ARG A 2 -62.10 26.82 19.68
N LEU A 3 -61.61 26.86 18.44
CA LEU A 3 -61.58 25.73 17.53
C LEU A 3 -60.63 24.67 18.09
N ARG A 4 -61.16 23.58 18.64
CA ARG A 4 -60.39 22.37 18.93
C ARG A 4 -60.01 21.73 17.60
N VAL A 5 -58.73 21.85 17.22
CA VAL A 5 -58.13 20.99 16.21
C VAL A 5 -58.21 19.57 16.76
N ARG A 6 -59.08 18.73 16.18
CA ARG A 6 -59.04 17.29 16.41
C ARG A 6 -57.75 16.78 15.76
N THR A 7 -56.74 16.49 16.57
CA THR A 7 -55.64 15.61 16.16
C THR A 7 -56.26 14.29 15.72
N ALA A 8 -56.07 13.91 14.45
CA ALA A 8 -56.43 12.58 13.99
C ALA A 8 -55.74 11.57 14.92
N ALA A 9 -56.51 10.67 15.54
CA ALA A 9 -55.95 9.64 16.39
C ALA A 9 -54.93 8.85 15.57
N GLU A 10 -53.75 8.63 16.14
CA GLU A 10 -52.74 7.77 15.54
C GLU A 10 -53.40 6.41 15.28
N PRO A 11 -53.45 5.94 14.01
CA PRO A 11 -54.12 4.70 13.68
C PRO A 11 -53.47 3.57 14.49
N ASP A 12 -54.30 2.76 15.14
CA ASP A 12 -53.86 1.65 15.97
C ASP A 12 -52.83 0.81 15.19
N PRO A 13 -51.60 0.60 15.72
CA PRO A 13 -50.59 -0.21 15.04
C PRO A 13 -51.04 -1.65 14.75
N TYR A 14 -52.13 -2.11 15.37
CA TYR A 14 -52.75 -3.41 15.07
C TYR A 14 -53.88 -3.34 14.01
N SER A 15 -54.23 -2.15 13.52
CA SER A 15 -55.22 -1.95 12.44
C SER A 15 -54.64 -2.18 11.04
N TYR A 16 -53.33 -2.37 10.91
CA TYR A 16 -52.68 -2.76 9.66
C TYR A 16 -52.88 -4.26 9.42
N GLY A 17 -53.20 -4.65 8.17
CA GLY A 17 -53.38 -6.06 7.82
C GLY A 17 -52.13 -6.89 8.15
N SER A 18 -52.27 -7.87 9.04
CA SER A 18 -51.20 -8.80 9.40
C SER A 18 -51.17 -9.95 8.41
N ARG A 19 -49.98 -10.25 7.87
CA ARG A 19 -49.73 -11.46 7.07
C ARG A 19 -49.16 -12.51 8.01
N HIS A 20 -49.64 -13.75 7.93
CA HIS A 20 -48.99 -14.87 8.62
C HIS A 20 -47.55 -14.98 8.12
N TYR A 21 -46.57 -14.76 8.99
CA TYR A 21 -45.15 -14.73 8.67
C TYR A 21 -44.44 -15.77 9.54
N ASP A 22 -44.06 -16.89 8.91
CA ASP A 22 -43.31 -17.95 9.57
C ASP A 22 -41.82 -17.56 9.54
N LEU A 23 -41.38 -16.95 10.65
CA LEU A 23 -40.01 -16.51 10.84
C LEU A 23 -39.00 -17.64 10.65
N VAL A 24 -39.33 -18.85 11.10
CA VAL A 24 -38.40 -19.99 11.05
C VAL A 24 -38.23 -20.45 9.60
N LYS A 25 -39.34 -20.59 8.87
CA LYS A 25 -39.30 -20.96 7.45
C LYS A 25 -38.51 -19.96 6.61
N GLU A 26 -38.82 -18.67 6.74
CA GLU A 26 -38.14 -17.62 5.96
C GLU A 26 -36.66 -17.52 6.33
N PHE A 27 -36.32 -17.68 7.61
CA PHE A 27 -34.93 -17.73 8.06
C PHE A 27 -34.17 -18.91 7.45
N VAL A 28 -34.74 -20.12 7.45
CA VAL A 28 -34.07 -21.31 6.90
C VAL A 28 -33.88 -21.19 5.39
N ILE A 29 -34.88 -20.67 4.66
CA ILE A 29 -34.77 -20.44 3.22
C ILE A 29 -33.72 -19.36 2.93
N ALA A 30 -33.76 -18.25 3.65
CA ALA A 30 -32.79 -17.17 3.49
C ALA A 30 -31.37 -17.66 3.80
N LEU A 31 -31.19 -18.42 4.89
CA LEU A 31 -29.89 -19.00 5.25
C LEU A 31 -29.39 -19.93 4.15
N GLY A 32 -30.21 -20.87 3.68
CA GLY A 32 -29.83 -21.80 2.62
C GLY A 32 -29.46 -21.09 1.32
N ALA A 33 -30.26 -20.09 0.91
CA ALA A 33 -30.01 -19.31 -0.30
C ALA A 33 -28.74 -18.46 -0.18
N VAL A 34 -28.54 -17.78 0.96
CA VAL A 34 -27.34 -16.97 1.22
C VAL A 34 -26.10 -17.86 1.31
N THR A 35 -26.15 -19.00 2.00
CA THR A 35 -25.03 -19.95 2.04
C THR A 35 -24.67 -20.45 0.66
N ALA A 36 -25.66 -20.88 -0.15
CA ALA A 36 -25.41 -21.32 -1.53
C ALA A 36 -24.78 -20.20 -2.36
N LEU A 37 -25.30 -18.97 -2.25
CA LEU A 37 -24.74 -17.81 -2.94
C LEU A 37 -23.30 -17.53 -2.50
N VAL A 38 -23.02 -17.55 -1.20
CA VAL A 38 -21.67 -17.33 -0.66
C VAL A 38 -20.69 -18.38 -1.17
N LEU A 39 -21.08 -19.66 -1.22
CA LEU A 39 -20.22 -20.72 -1.74
C LEU A 39 -19.93 -20.56 -3.24
N VAL A 40 -20.95 -20.19 -4.03
CA VAL A 40 -20.78 -19.92 -5.46
C VAL A 40 -19.86 -18.71 -5.68
N LEU A 41 -20.08 -17.61 -4.96
CA LEU A 41 -19.26 -16.42 -5.07
C LEU A 41 -17.82 -16.68 -4.58
N ALA A 42 -17.63 -17.40 -3.48
CA ALA A 42 -16.31 -17.74 -2.97
C ALA A 42 -15.53 -18.64 -3.93
N ALA A 43 -16.21 -19.55 -4.64
CA ALA A 43 -15.57 -20.38 -5.67
C ALA A 43 -15.26 -19.58 -6.95
N ALA A 44 -16.15 -18.68 -7.36
CA ALA A 44 -15.97 -17.86 -8.57
C ALA A 44 -14.95 -16.73 -8.40
N PHE A 45 -14.85 -16.18 -7.20
CA PHE A 45 -14.04 -15.00 -6.88
C PHE A 45 -12.99 -15.30 -5.81
N SER A 46 -12.48 -16.53 -5.75
CA SER A 46 -11.51 -16.91 -4.73
C SER A 46 -10.20 -16.11 -4.89
N SER A 47 -9.67 -15.58 -3.79
CA SER A 47 -8.33 -14.99 -3.81
C SER A 47 -7.29 -16.11 -3.78
N PRO A 48 -6.28 -16.09 -4.68
CA PRO A 48 -5.22 -17.08 -4.68
C PRO A 48 -4.35 -16.94 -3.43
N ASP A 49 -4.04 -18.08 -2.78
CA ASP A 49 -3.11 -18.13 -1.66
C ASP A 49 -1.66 -17.99 -2.17
N ARG A 50 -1.24 -16.74 -2.40
CA ARG A 50 0.09 -16.39 -2.88
C ARG A 50 1.02 -16.22 -1.69
N LYS A 51 2.18 -16.89 -1.77
CA LYS A 51 3.22 -16.72 -0.77
C LYS A 51 3.82 -15.31 -0.87
N PRO A 52 4.16 -14.68 0.26
CA PRO A 52 4.90 -13.43 0.25
C PRO A 52 6.21 -13.54 -0.52
N VAL A 53 6.60 -12.46 -1.20
CA VAL A 53 7.93 -12.36 -1.81
C VAL A 53 8.99 -12.31 -0.70
N THR A 54 10.03 -13.12 -0.85
CA THR A 54 11.20 -13.15 0.04
C THR A 54 12.44 -12.71 -0.72
N ILE A 55 13.46 -12.27 0.02
CA ILE A 55 14.76 -11.90 -0.56
C ILE A 55 15.43 -13.14 -1.16
N ALA A 56 15.25 -14.32 -0.55
CA ALA A 56 15.69 -15.58 -1.15
C ALA A 56 15.05 -15.87 -2.51
N ALA A 57 13.74 -15.70 -2.63
CA ALA A 57 13.04 -15.90 -3.90
C ALA A 57 13.51 -14.88 -4.95
N TRP A 58 13.67 -13.62 -4.56
CA TRP A 58 14.22 -12.57 -5.42
C TRP A 58 15.65 -12.88 -5.89
N ALA A 59 16.58 -13.17 -4.99
CA ALA A 59 17.98 -13.45 -5.33
C ALA A 59 18.17 -14.71 -6.18
N GLN A 60 17.20 -15.64 -6.16
CA GLN A 60 17.18 -16.82 -7.03
C GLN A 60 16.57 -16.50 -8.41
N ALA A 61 15.49 -15.71 -8.45
CA ALA A 61 14.77 -15.38 -9.67
C ALA A 61 15.50 -14.32 -10.52
N ASP A 62 16.07 -13.30 -9.87
CA ASP A 62 16.80 -12.21 -10.53
C ASP A 62 18.09 -11.87 -9.74
N PRO A 63 19.15 -12.69 -9.89
CA PRO A 63 20.42 -12.46 -9.21
C PRO A 63 21.15 -11.19 -9.69
N ALA A 64 20.83 -10.70 -10.90
CA ALA A 64 21.42 -9.51 -11.47
C ALA A 64 20.85 -8.24 -10.80
N ASP A 65 19.52 -8.17 -10.70
CA ASP A 65 18.82 -7.11 -9.97
C ASP A 65 19.27 -7.08 -8.50
N PHE A 66 19.31 -8.24 -7.83
CA PHE A 66 19.79 -8.33 -6.45
C PHE A 66 21.21 -7.76 -6.27
N ALA A 67 22.14 -8.12 -7.16
CA ALA A 67 23.52 -7.65 -7.07
C ALA A 67 23.65 -6.14 -7.33
N ALA A 68 22.86 -5.62 -8.27
CA ALA A 68 22.81 -4.19 -8.56
C ALA A 68 22.22 -3.39 -7.38
N THR A 69 21.14 -3.88 -6.78
CA THR A 69 20.53 -3.25 -5.59
C THR A 69 21.47 -3.29 -4.40
N ALA A 70 22.07 -4.45 -4.08
CA ALA A 70 23.02 -4.55 -2.98
C ALA A 70 24.25 -3.65 -3.18
N LEU A 71 24.70 -3.46 -4.42
CA LEU A 71 25.74 -2.50 -4.75
C LEU A 71 25.30 -1.05 -4.51
N ALA A 72 24.07 -0.69 -4.92
CA ALA A 72 23.50 0.63 -4.68
C ALA A 72 23.31 0.92 -3.18
N GLU A 73 22.92 -0.08 -2.39
CA GLU A 73 22.87 0.06 -0.92
C GLU A 73 24.26 0.33 -0.34
N LEU A 74 25.28 -0.42 -0.80
CA LEU A 74 26.65 -0.30 -0.35
C LEU A 74 27.29 1.05 -0.72
N ASP A 75 26.93 1.59 -1.89
CA ASP A 75 27.39 2.89 -2.40
C ASP A 75 26.59 4.07 -1.81
N GLY A 76 25.43 3.80 -1.19
CA GLY A 76 24.54 4.84 -0.67
C GLY A 76 23.77 5.59 -1.77
N THR A 77 23.48 4.91 -2.89
CA THR A 77 22.76 5.46 -4.04
C THR A 77 21.41 4.81 -4.29
N SER A 78 20.97 3.88 -3.42
CA SER A 78 19.63 3.29 -3.47
C SER A 78 18.53 4.32 -3.22
N ALA A 79 17.28 3.97 -3.52
CA ALA A 79 16.16 4.88 -3.28
C ALA A 79 16.00 5.15 -1.78
N THR A 80 16.18 4.15 -0.93
CA THR A 80 16.23 4.30 0.53
C THR A 80 17.36 5.24 0.97
N ALA A 81 18.57 5.09 0.41
CA ALA A 81 19.69 5.98 0.74
C ALA A 81 19.42 7.45 0.36
N GLY A 82 18.73 7.66 -0.77
CA GLY A 82 18.31 8.99 -1.26
C GLY A 82 17.00 9.51 -0.67
N TYR A 83 16.31 8.76 0.19
CA TYR A 83 14.90 9.02 0.52
C TYR A 83 14.65 10.30 1.32
N GLY A 84 15.38 10.55 2.42
CA GLY A 84 15.08 11.59 3.41
C GLY A 84 14.36 11.07 4.66
N PRO A 85 13.74 11.95 5.47
CA PRO A 85 13.00 11.56 6.66
C PRO A 85 11.87 10.56 6.36
N PRO A 86 11.65 9.54 7.21
CA PRO A 86 12.20 9.36 8.56
C PRO A 86 13.55 8.63 8.64
N TYR A 87 14.16 8.27 7.51
CA TYR A 87 15.31 7.36 7.47
C TYR A 87 16.67 8.05 7.46
N ASN A 88 16.78 9.16 6.75
CA ASN A 88 18.03 9.90 6.61
C ASN A 88 17.77 11.37 6.26
N THR A 89 18.83 12.10 5.94
CA THR A 89 18.76 13.54 5.62
C THR A 89 19.12 13.82 4.15
N ALA A 90 19.03 12.82 3.26
CA ALA A 90 19.44 12.97 1.86
C ALA A 90 18.47 13.84 1.04
N SER A 91 17.19 13.91 1.45
CA SER A 91 16.17 14.74 0.82
C SER A 91 15.21 15.34 1.86
N THR A 92 14.35 16.27 1.44
CA THR A 92 13.28 16.86 2.28
C THR A 92 12.06 15.94 2.44
N GLY A 93 12.02 14.79 1.76
CA GLY A 93 10.88 13.88 1.73
C GLY A 93 9.64 14.44 1.00
N GLN A 94 8.50 13.80 1.22
CA GLN A 94 7.21 14.18 0.65
C GLN A 94 6.69 15.53 1.21
N ARG A 95 6.04 16.34 0.36
CA ARG A 95 5.56 17.70 0.72
C ARG A 95 4.12 17.93 0.29
N LEU A 96 3.31 18.60 1.09
CA LEU A 96 1.98 19.06 0.68
C LEU A 96 1.99 20.58 0.46
N GLY A 97 2.25 21.00 -0.79
CA GLY A 97 2.44 22.41 -1.12
C GLY A 97 3.59 23.02 -0.29
N PRO A 98 3.35 24.08 0.52
CA PRO A 98 4.39 24.66 1.36
C PRO A 98 4.73 23.80 2.61
N ILE A 99 3.92 22.79 2.95
CA ILE A 99 4.05 22.03 4.19
C ILE A 99 4.94 20.81 3.96
N ALA A 100 6.07 20.71 4.67
CA ALA A 100 6.96 19.56 4.65
C ALA A 100 6.81 18.74 5.95
N LEU A 101 5.78 17.89 6.03
CA LEU A 101 5.48 17.13 7.24
C LEU A 101 6.60 16.14 7.59
N ALA A 102 7.17 15.46 6.58
CA ALA A 102 8.27 14.53 6.77
C ALA A 102 9.52 15.24 7.34
N GLU A 103 9.91 16.37 6.73
CA GLU A 103 11.01 17.20 7.21
C GLU A 103 10.78 17.72 8.64
N ALA A 104 9.55 18.16 8.95
CA ALA A 104 9.20 18.65 10.27
C ALA A 104 9.26 17.55 11.35
N ALA A 105 8.92 16.30 11.00
CA ALA A 105 9.06 15.16 11.90
C ALA A 105 10.54 14.74 12.09
N GLY A 106 11.37 14.95 11.08
CA GLY A 106 12.79 14.64 11.10
C GLY A 106 13.10 13.14 11.04
N VAL A 107 14.35 12.78 11.31
CA VAL A 107 14.81 11.38 11.26
C VAL A 107 14.44 10.67 12.56
N THR A 108 13.52 9.70 12.48
CA THR A 108 13.08 8.89 13.63
C THR A 108 13.53 7.43 13.56
N HIS A 109 13.86 6.94 12.36
CA HIS A 109 14.30 5.57 12.13
C HIS A 109 15.57 5.58 11.27
N PRO A 110 16.73 5.97 11.83
CA PRO A 110 17.93 6.15 11.03
C PRO A 110 18.36 4.86 10.35
N ILE A 111 18.48 4.88 9.02
CA ILE A 111 18.97 3.74 8.23
C ILE A 111 20.21 4.18 7.45
N ALA A 112 21.34 3.56 7.78
CA ALA A 112 22.56 3.63 6.99
C ALA A 112 22.61 2.41 6.08
N THR A 113 22.23 2.57 4.82
CA THR A 113 21.96 1.48 3.86
C THR A 113 23.11 0.48 3.73
N ALA A 114 24.34 0.97 3.55
CA ALA A 114 25.52 0.13 3.46
C ALA A 114 25.70 -0.76 4.70
N GLN A 115 25.45 -0.20 5.89
CA GLN A 115 25.55 -0.95 7.14
C GLN A 115 24.38 -1.92 7.30
N ALA A 116 23.15 -1.44 7.11
CA ALA A 116 21.93 -2.18 7.36
C ALA A 116 21.75 -3.37 6.41
N PHE A 117 22.02 -3.20 5.11
CA PHE A 117 21.70 -4.19 4.09
C PHE A 117 22.87 -5.04 3.63
N VAL A 118 24.12 -4.62 3.89
CA VAL A 118 25.31 -5.33 3.40
C VAL A 118 26.27 -5.69 4.52
N LEU A 119 26.79 -4.72 5.27
CA LEU A 119 27.88 -4.99 6.22
C LEU A 119 27.41 -5.74 7.48
N THR A 120 26.34 -5.28 8.14
CA THR A 120 25.80 -5.96 9.33
C THR A 120 25.35 -7.40 9.03
N PRO A 121 24.61 -7.69 7.93
CA PRO A 121 24.27 -9.07 7.58
C PRO A 121 25.48 -9.99 7.32
N LEU A 122 26.56 -9.44 6.75
CA LEU A 122 27.81 -10.17 6.58
C LEU A 122 28.50 -10.42 7.93
N GLU A 123 28.39 -9.52 8.90
CA GLU A 123 28.98 -9.69 10.24
C GLU A 123 28.12 -10.55 11.18
N ALA A 124 26.81 -10.67 10.91
CA ALA A 124 25.85 -11.35 11.78
C ALA A 124 26.04 -12.88 11.89
N VAL A 125 26.80 -13.49 10.96
CA VAL A 125 27.08 -14.94 10.98
C VAL A 125 28.56 -15.21 10.76
N PRO A 126 29.09 -16.35 11.24
CA PRO A 126 30.48 -16.71 11.01
C PRO A 126 30.83 -16.73 9.50
N GLN A 127 31.83 -15.95 9.14
CA GLN A 127 32.31 -15.83 7.76
C GLN A 127 33.66 -16.52 7.56
N SER A 128 34.00 -16.82 6.30
CA SER A 128 35.36 -17.26 5.95
C SER A 128 36.38 -16.13 6.19
N PRO A 129 37.67 -16.45 6.43
CA PRO A 129 38.71 -15.43 6.63
C PRO A 129 38.80 -14.42 5.48
N ALA A 130 38.55 -14.86 4.24
CA ALA A 130 38.56 -14.01 3.05
C ALA A 130 37.46 -12.94 3.09
N VAL A 131 36.25 -13.31 3.52
CA VAL A 131 35.13 -12.35 3.66
C VAL A 131 35.37 -11.41 4.83
N GLN A 132 35.88 -11.90 5.97
CA GLN A 132 36.23 -11.04 7.11
C GLN A 132 37.32 -10.01 6.73
N GLN A 133 38.31 -10.42 5.95
CA GLN A 133 39.33 -9.51 5.41
C GLN A 133 38.72 -8.52 4.42
N ALA A 134 37.77 -8.95 3.58
CA ALA A 134 37.07 -8.06 2.64
C ALA A 134 36.25 -6.99 3.38
N VAL A 135 35.48 -7.37 4.41
CA VAL A 135 34.71 -6.45 5.25
C VAL A 135 35.64 -5.44 5.93
N SER A 136 36.71 -5.92 6.60
CA SER A 136 37.66 -5.01 7.28
C SER A 136 38.41 -4.09 6.29
N SER A 137 38.75 -4.57 5.09
CA SER A 137 39.36 -3.75 4.04
C SER A 137 38.41 -2.67 3.51
N TYR A 138 37.11 -2.97 3.43
CA TYR A 138 36.10 -2.01 3.01
C TYR A 138 35.88 -0.94 4.09
N VAL A 139 35.62 -1.38 5.33
CA VAL A 139 35.31 -0.50 6.46
C VAL A 139 36.48 0.41 6.85
N SER A 140 37.73 -0.06 6.71
CA SER A 140 38.92 0.77 6.99
C SER A 140 39.34 1.69 5.83
N ALA A 141 38.75 1.54 4.65
CA ALA A 141 39.02 2.43 3.52
C ALA A 141 38.33 3.79 3.72
N SER A 142 38.87 4.84 3.10
CA SER A 142 38.21 6.14 3.06
C SER A 142 36.96 6.10 2.19
N ALA A 143 35.98 6.97 2.47
CA ALA A 143 34.76 7.09 1.67
C ALA A 143 35.04 7.28 0.16
N ALA A 144 36.05 8.08 -0.19
CA ALA A 144 36.45 8.27 -1.60
C ALA A 144 36.95 6.98 -2.25
N ARG A 145 37.58 6.08 -1.49
CA ARG A 145 38.06 4.79 -1.99
C ARG A 145 36.92 3.77 -2.08
N GLN A 146 36.01 3.78 -1.11
CA GLN A 146 34.77 3.00 -1.16
C GLN A 146 33.97 3.36 -2.42
N ALA A 147 33.68 4.64 -2.63
CA ALA A 147 32.98 5.17 -3.82
C ALA A 147 33.70 4.83 -5.14
N ALA A 148 35.03 4.87 -5.15
CA ALA A 148 35.81 4.47 -6.33
C ALA A 148 35.66 2.98 -6.66
N TRP A 149 35.62 2.11 -5.64
CA TRP A 149 35.44 0.68 -5.82
C TRP A 149 34.02 0.32 -6.24
N THR A 150 33.01 0.87 -5.57
CA THR A 150 31.58 0.65 -5.88
C THR A 150 31.23 1.20 -7.26
N GLY A 151 31.65 2.43 -7.57
CA GLY A 151 31.46 3.04 -8.90
C GLY A 151 32.10 2.22 -10.02
N ALA A 152 33.37 1.83 -9.86
CA ALA A 152 34.05 1.01 -10.86
C ALA A 152 33.38 -0.37 -11.05
N TYR A 153 32.87 -0.97 -9.97
CA TYR A 153 32.14 -2.23 -10.05
C TYR A 153 30.76 -2.06 -10.68
N SER A 154 30.09 -0.94 -10.42
CA SER A 154 28.78 -0.60 -11.01
C SER A 154 28.88 -0.46 -12.54
N ASP A 155 29.90 0.24 -13.03
CA ASP A 155 30.19 0.36 -14.46
C ASP A 155 30.48 -1.02 -15.07
N ALA A 156 31.27 -1.84 -14.38
CA ALA A 156 31.63 -3.17 -14.85
C ALA A 156 30.43 -4.13 -14.86
N LEU A 157 29.55 -4.04 -13.86
CA LEU A 157 28.31 -4.82 -13.77
C LEU A 157 27.33 -4.42 -14.88
N THR A 158 27.21 -3.12 -15.14
CA THR A 158 26.42 -2.59 -16.27
C THR A 158 26.96 -3.12 -17.60
N ALA A 159 28.28 -3.08 -17.81
CA ALA A 159 28.92 -3.61 -19.01
C ALA A 159 28.78 -5.15 -19.14
N ALA A 160 28.58 -5.85 -18.02
CA ALA A 160 28.32 -7.29 -17.97
C ALA A 160 26.83 -7.65 -18.15
N GLY A 161 25.96 -6.66 -18.36
CA GLY A 161 24.52 -6.86 -18.48
C GLY A 161 23.87 -7.24 -17.14
N GLY A 162 24.40 -6.73 -16.03
CA GLY A 162 23.89 -6.99 -14.68
C GLY A 162 24.40 -8.29 -14.04
N ASP A 163 25.12 -9.14 -14.77
CA ASP A 163 25.55 -10.46 -14.29
C ASP A 163 26.94 -10.40 -13.62
N PRO A 164 27.04 -10.60 -12.28
CA PRO A 164 28.32 -10.60 -11.59
C PRO A 164 29.31 -11.64 -12.12
N ALA A 165 28.84 -12.76 -12.68
CA ALA A 165 29.70 -13.81 -13.21
C ALA A 165 30.37 -13.42 -14.54
N LYS A 166 29.83 -12.42 -15.25
CA LYS A 166 30.37 -11.90 -16.51
C LYS A 166 31.24 -10.65 -16.32
N VAL A 167 31.36 -10.15 -15.10
CA VAL A 167 32.21 -9.00 -14.78
C VAL A 167 33.68 -9.36 -15.03
N LYS A 168 34.35 -8.58 -15.87
CA LYS A 168 35.79 -8.75 -16.14
C LYS A 168 36.60 -8.38 -14.91
N PRO A 169 37.75 -9.03 -14.64
CA PRO A 169 38.63 -8.65 -13.56
C PRO A 169 39.02 -7.16 -13.63
N GLY A 170 39.03 -6.48 -12.48
CA GLY A 170 39.32 -5.06 -12.38
C GLY A 170 39.57 -4.62 -10.94
N GLY A 171 39.91 -3.35 -10.76
CA GLY A 171 40.27 -2.75 -9.47
C GLY A 171 39.08 -2.43 -8.58
N TYR A 172 38.23 -3.41 -8.28
CA TYR A 172 36.98 -3.22 -7.52
C TYR A 172 37.13 -3.39 -6.00
N GLY A 173 38.36 -3.57 -5.52
CA GLY A 173 38.64 -3.81 -4.11
C GLY A 173 37.89 -5.04 -3.57
N PRO A 174 37.34 -4.98 -2.34
CA PRO A 174 36.63 -6.10 -1.73
C PRO A 174 35.16 -6.25 -2.21
N VAL A 175 34.63 -5.31 -3.00
CA VAL A 175 33.20 -5.25 -3.35
C VAL A 175 32.65 -6.54 -3.97
N PRO A 176 33.31 -7.20 -4.95
CA PRO A 176 32.79 -8.44 -5.53
C PRO A 176 32.67 -9.58 -4.50
N THR A 177 33.62 -9.65 -3.56
CA THR A 177 33.62 -10.65 -2.49
C THR A 177 32.48 -10.42 -1.50
N LEU A 178 32.22 -9.15 -1.14
CA LEU A 178 31.12 -8.78 -0.26
C LEU A 178 29.77 -9.13 -0.89
N LEU A 179 29.53 -8.67 -2.12
CA LEU A 179 28.26 -8.88 -2.82
C LEU A 179 28.03 -10.35 -3.17
N GLY A 180 29.08 -11.07 -3.58
CA GLY A 180 29.00 -12.51 -3.84
C GLY A 180 28.57 -13.29 -2.59
N ARG A 181 29.17 -12.98 -1.44
CA ARG A 181 28.81 -13.63 -0.18
C ARG A 181 27.40 -13.25 0.29
N LEU A 182 27.02 -11.99 0.17
CA LEU A 182 25.66 -11.54 0.51
C LEU A 182 24.63 -12.26 -0.37
N ALA A 183 24.89 -12.40 -1.67
CA ALA A 183 24.03 -13.14 -2.59
C ALA A 183 23.92 -14.64 -2.22
N ASP A 184 24.99 -15.26 -1.74
CA ASP A 184 24.93 -16.64 -1.20
C ASP A 184 24.03 -16.73 0.04
N GLN A 185 24.12 -15.75 0.95
CA GLN A 185 23.25 -15.67 2.14
C GLN A 185 21.80 -15.39 1.77
N ALA A 186 21.56 -14.57 0.76
CA ALA A 186 20.23 -14.29 0.23
C ALA A 186 19.62 -15.55 -0.36
N ARG A 187 20.31 -16.23 -1.29
CA ARG A 187 19.82 -17.46 -1.93
C ARG A 187 19.52 -18.58 -0.95
N SER A 188 20.23 -18.64 0.18
CA SER A 188 19.98 -19.64 1.24
C SER A 188 18.86 -19.26 2.21
N GLY A 189 18.31 -18.04 2.12
CA GLY A 189 17.31 -17.51 3.06
C GLY A 189 17.87 -16.99 4.38
N SER A 190 19.20 -16.99 4.54
CA SER A 190 19.84 -16.42 5.72
C SER A 190 19.62 -14.91 5.82
N LEU A 191 19.64 -14.20 4.69
CA LEU A 191 19.51 -12.73 4.68
C LEU A 191 18.12 -12.26 5.12
N ASP A 192 17.05 -12.96 4.72
CA ASP A 192 15.68 -12.67 5.20
C ASP A 192 15.63 -12.69 6.73
N SER A 193 16.23 -13.72 7.35
CA SER A 193 16.27 -13.82 8.81
C SER A 193 17.12 -12.73 9.45
N GLN A 194 18.25 -12.35 8.84
CA GLN A 194 19.16 -11.35 9.40
C GLN A 194 18.51 -9.98 9.44
N LEU A 195 17.83 -9.56 8.36
CA LEU A 195 17.13 -8.27 8.30
C LEU A 195 15.88 -8.21 9.19
N MET A 196 15.32 -9.37 9.56
CA MET A 196 14.20 -9.45 10.51
C MET A 196 14.65 -9.66 11.97
N SER A 197 15.87 -10.14 12.21
CA SER A 197 16.28 -10.64 13.53
C SER A 197 16.66 -9.56 14.55
N GLU A 198 16.61 -8.27 14.19
CA GLU A 198 17.06 -7.21 15.10
C GLU A 198 16.25 -7.12 16.41
N GLN A 199 15.07 -7.75 16.54
CA GLN A 199 14.21 -7.61 17.73
C GLN A 199 13.50 -8.88 18.25
N GLY A 200 14.20 -10.04 18.26
CA GLY A 200 13.75 -11.23 18.99
C GLY A 200 12.79 -12.18 18.23
N PHE A 201 12.29 -13.22 18.92
CA PHE A 201 11.58 -14.35 18.28
C PHE A 201 10.22 -13.97 17.68
N TYR A 202 9.52 -12.99 18.26
CA TYR A 202 8.29 -12.43 17.70
C TYR A 202 8.59 -11.00 17.26
N ASN A 203 8.89 -10.82 15.98
CA ASN A 203 9.12 -9.50 15.40
C ASN A 203 7.98 -9.12 14.45
N THR A 204 7.51 -7.89 14.56
CA THR A 204 6.51 -7.26 13.68
C THR A 204 7.08 -6.11 12.86
N ASP A 205 8.37 -5.80 13.04
CA ASP A 205 9.10 -4.81 12.26
C ASP A 205 9.71 -5.47 11.03
N TYR A 206 9.14 -5.16 9.87
CA TYR A 206 9.60 -5.60 8.55
C TYR A 206 10.21 -4.45 7.75
N THR A 207 10.59 -3.35 8.41
CA THR A 207 11.06 -2.14 7.73
C THR A 207 12.25 -2.42 6.83
N LEU A 208 13.30 -3.06 7.35
CA LEU A 208 14.51 -3.38 6.58
C LEU A 208 14.23 -4.31 5.37
N PRO A 209 13.61 -5.49 5.54
CA PRO A 209 13.38 -6.38 4.40
C PRO A 209 12.45 -5.75 3.35
N LEU A 210 11.45 -4.95 3.77
CA LEU A 210 10.55 -4.28 2.82
C LEU A 210 11.25 -3.17 2.04
N LEU A 211 12.07 -2.35 2.70
CA LEU A 211 12.85 -1.31 2.02
C LEU A 211 13.82 -1.94 1.02
N PHE A 212 14.55 -2.98 1.44
CA PHE A 212 15.51 -3.64 0.55
C PHE A 212 14.85 -4.31 -0.67
N LEU A 213 13.67 -4.91 -0.51
CA LEU A 213 12.88 -5.42 -1.62
C LEU A 213 12.33 -4.30 -2.53
N ALA A 214 11.96 -3.16 -1.95
CA ALA A 214 11.43 -2.00 -2.68
C ALA A 214 12.51 -1.24 -3.46
N ASP A 215 13.76 -1.26 -3.00
CA ASP A 215 14.92 -0.71 -3.72
C ASP A 215 15.29 -1.54 -4.96
N GLY A 216 14.86 -2.80 -5.02
CA GLY A 216 14.98 -3.67 -6.19
C GLY A 216 13.86 -3.49 -7.20
N SER A 217 14.09 -3.91 -8.45
CA SER A 217 13.05 -3.84 -9.49
C SER A 217 12.11 -5.05 -9.47
N TYR A 218 12.51 -6.16 -8.84
CA TYR A 218 11.75 -7.41 -8.79
C TYR A 218 10.36 -7.26 -8.17
N LEU A 219 10.24 -6.62 -7.00
CA LEU A 219 8.95 -6.44 -6.32
C LEU A 219 8.00 -5.58 -7.18
N ALA A 220 8.51 -4.49 -7.75
CA ALA A 220 7.74 -3.62 -8.62
C ALA A 220 7.32 -4.31 -9.93
N ALA A 221 8.16 -5.21 -10.48
CA ALA A 221 7.85 -6.00 -11.66
C ALA A 221 6.77 -7.04 -11.37
N ASP A 222 6.84 -7.73 -10.23
CA ASP A 222 5.81 -8.68 -9.80
C ASP A 222 4.47 -7.97 -9.57
N ALA A 223 4.47 -6.81 -8.90
CA ALA A 223 3.28 -6.00 -8.68
C ALA A 223 2.63 -5.56 -10.01
N ARG A 224 3.42 -5.08 -10.99
CA ARG A 224 2.92 -4.71 -12.33
C ARG A 224 2.35 -5.90 -13.09
N GLY A 225 2.98 -7.07 -12.97
CA GLY A 225 2.49 -8.32 -13.56
C GLY A 225 1.15 -8.77 -12.99
N GLN A 226 0.82 -8.31 -11.78
CA GLN A 226 -0.44 -8.61 -11.07
C GLN A 226 -1.44 -7.45 -11.10
N HIS A 227 -1.20 -6.43 -11.92
CA HIS A 227 -2.05 -5.24 -12.04
C HIS A 227 -2.19 -4.42 -10.74
N LEU A 228 -1.16 -4.44 -9.89
CA LEU A 228 -1.15 -3.76 -8.60
C LEU A 228 -0.46 -2.39 -8.63
N ALA A 229 -0.01 -1.92 -9.80
CA ALA A 229 0.58 -0.60 -9.91
C ALA A 229 -0.48 0.52 -9.84
N GLY A 230 -0.06 1.73 -9.43
CA GLY A 230 -0.97 2.86 -9.22
C GLY A 230 -1.73 3.27 -10.49
N ASP A 231 -1.07 3.23 -11.65
CA ASP A 231 -1.65 3.47 -12.98
C ASP A 231 -2.60 2.36 -13.44
N GLN A 232 -2.60 1.21 -12.78
CA GLN A 232 -3.45 0.05 -13.09
C GLN A 232 -4.68 -0.05 -12.16
N TRP A 233 -4.99 1.01 -11.41
CA TRP A 233 -5.98 0.97 -10.31
C TRP A 233 -5.57 0.01 -9.18
N GLY A 234 -4.26 -0.19 -9.01
CA GLY A 234 -3.68 -1.22 -8.16
C GLY A 234 -4.09 -1.17 -6.69
N MET A 235 -4.41 0.02 -6.17
CA MET A 235 -4.91 0.16 -4.79
C MET A 235 -6.32 -0.42 -4.62
N MET A 236 -7.08 -0.60 -5.69
CA MET A 236 -8.34 -1.36 -5.67
C MET A 236 -8.14 -2.82 -6.03
N ASN A 237 -7.11 -3.15 -6.81
CA ASN A 237 -6.94 -4.50 -7.32
C ASN A 237 -6.41 -5.43 -6.22
N GLU A 238 -6.74 -6.70 -6.37
CA GLU A 238 -6.20 -7.79 -5.58
C GLU A 238 -5.62 -8.80 -6.56
N VAL A 239 -4.78 -9.70 -6.10
CA VAL A 239 -4.24 -10.76 -6.95
C VAL A 239 -5.36 -11.71 -7.38
N GLY A 240 -5.38 -12.09 -8.66
CA GLY A 240 -6.35 -13.04 -9.20
C GLY A 240 -7.72 -12.41 -9.45
N ASP A 241 -8.78 -13.21 -9.29
CA ASP A 241 -10.16 -12.83 -9.64
C ASP A 241 -10.95 -12.27 -8.45
N TYR A 242 -10.29 -12.00 -7.32
CA TYR A 242 -10.97 -11.48 -6.13
C TYR A 242 -11.40 -10.02 -6.37
N PRO A 243 -12.66 -9.65 -6.09
CA PRO A 243 -13.10 -8.26 -6.14
C PRO A 243 -12.35 -7.51 -5.04
N GLY A 244 -11.30 -6.79 -5.43
CA GLY A 244 -10.47 -6.08 -4.49
C GLY A 244 -11.20 -4.92 -3.81
N GLN A 245 -10.44 -3.98 -3.28
CA GLN A 245 -10.89 -2.99 -2.31
C GLN A 245 -11.61 -1.82 -2.99
N THR A 246 -12.81 -2.10 -3.54
CA THR A 246 -13.56 -1.14 -4.38
C THR A 246 -13.90 0.17 -3.68
N TRP A 247 -13.96 0.20 -2.36
CA TRP A 247 -14.14 1.43 -1.58
C TRP A 247 -12.95 2.39 -1.66
N LEU A 248 -11.77 1.93 -2.11
CA LEU A 248 -10.60 2.78 -2.39
C LEU A 248 -10.63 3.41 -3.79
N ALA A 249 -11.69 3.17 -4.59
CA ALA A 249 -11.89 3.82 -5.88
C ALA A 249 -11.69 5.34 -5.88
N PRO A 250 -12.24 6.08 -4.89
CA PRO A 250 -12.06 7.53 -4.84
C PRO A 250 -10.61 7.96 -4.64
N TYR A 251 -9.78 7.13 -4.00
CA TYR A 251 -8.36 7.41 -3.81
C TYR A 251 -7.56 7.11 -5.08
N THR A 252 -7.77 5.92 -5.67
CA THR A 252 -6.99 5.51 -6.84
C THR A 252 -7.33 6.31 -8.10
N PHE A 253 -8.56 6.86 -8.19
CA PHE A 253 -8.98 7.74 -9.28
C PHE A 253 -8.01 8.91 -9.50
N TRP A 254 -7.50 9.51 -8.42
CA TRP A 254 -6.60 10.65 -8.54
C TRP A 254 -5.29 10.29 -9.23
N TYR A 255 -4.77 9.06 -9.06
CA TYR A 255 -3.56 8.58 -9.74
C TYR A 255 -3.73 8.46 -11.27
N GLN A 256 -4.94 8.56 -11.79
CA GLN A 256 -5.24 8.45 -13.23
C GLN A 256 -5.23 9.79 -13.96
N ILE A 257 -5.07 10.91 -13.23
CA ILE A 257 -5.18 12.26 -13.79
C ILE A 257 -3.98 13.14 -13.41
N ALA A 258 -3.59 14.02 -14.34
CA ALA A 258 -2.61 15.05 -14.06
C ALA A 258 -3.11 16.02 -12.97
N PRO A 259 -2.23 16.48 -12.05
CA PRO A 259 -0.77 16.26 -11.99
C PRO A 259 -0.33 15.05 -11.13
N TYR A 260 -1.24 14.20 -10.68
CA TYR A 260 -0.93 13.13 -9.72
C TYR A 260 -0.25 11.93 -10.39
N ASP A 261 -0.61 11.63 -11.63
CA ASP A 261 -0.08 10.54 -12.45
C ASP A 261 1.43 10.61 -12.72
N SER A 262 1.98 11.83 -12.82
CA SER A 262 3.40 12.06 -13.15
C SER A 262 4.22 12.61 -11.98
N SER A 263 3.62 12.79 -10.80
CA SER A 263 4.29 13.41 -9.65
C SER A 263 4.99 12.37 -8.79
N GLY A 264 6.28 12.57 -8.51
CA GLY A 264 7.03 11.78 -7.50
C GLY A 264 6.53 11.96 -6.06
N ASN A 265 5.47 12.74 -5.87
CA ASN A 265 4.82 13.04 -4.61
C ASN A 265 3.29 12.81 -4.72
N GLY A 266 2.88 11.92 -5.63
CA GLY A 266 1.48 11.59 -5.89
C GLY A 266 0.71 11.23 -4.61
N ASP A 267 1.26 10.35 -3.78
CA ASP A 267 0.61 9.87 -2.55
C ASP A 267 0.23 11.00 -1.60
N ALA A 268 1.16 11.93 -1.32
CA ALA A 268 0.88 13.07 -0.45
C ALA A 268 -0.18 14.00 -1.04
N LEU A 269 -0.15 14.23 -2.36
CA LEU A 269 -1.14 15.05 -3.05
C LEU A 269 -2.53 14.41 -3.01
N VAL A 270 -2.63 13.10 -3.26
CA VAL A 270 -3.90 12.36 -3.19
C VAL A 270 -4.44 12.39 -1.77
N TRP A 271 -3.60 12.14 -0.77
CA TRP A 271 -4.00 12.20 0.63
C TRP A 271 -4.50 13.59 1.02
N GLY A 272 -3.80 14.66 0.62
CA GLY A 272 -4.22 16.03 0.89
C GLY A 272 -5.55 16.38 0.21
N THR A 273 -5.74 15.93 -1.04
CA THR A 273 -6.99 16.13 -1.79
C THR A 273 -8.15 15.42 -1.11
N MET A 274 -7.96 14.16 -0.71
CA MET A 274 -8.97 13.38 0.00
C MET A 274 -9.25 13.93 1.39
N GLY A 275 -8.25 14.48 2.08
CA GLY A 275 -8.43 15.20 3.34
C GLY A 275 -9.32 16.42 3.19
N VAL A 276 -9.10 17.24 2.14
CA VAL A 276 -9.95 18.40 1.83
C VAL A 276 -11.37 17.98 1.47
N LEU A 277 -11.54 16.96 0.62
CA LEU A 277 -12.86 16.44 0.25
C LEU A 277 -13.61 15.85 1.45
N GLY A 278 -12.91 15.12 2.32
CA GLY A 278 -13.46 14.58 3.55
C GLY A 278 -13.90 15.70 4.51
N ALA A 279 -13.07 16.72 4.70
CA ALA A 279 -13.43 17.90 5.49
C ALA A 279 -14.64 18.62 4.90
N ALA A 280 -14.67 18.84 3.58
CA ALA A 280 -15.82 19.43 2.89
C ALA A 280 -17.09 18.60 3.10
N PHE A 281 -17.00 17.27 3.02
CA PHE A 281 -18.12 16.36 3.25
C PHE A 281 -18.67 16.47 4.68
N VAL A 282 -17.80 16.47 5.69
CA VAL A 282 -18.20 16.66 7.10
C VAL A 282 -18.85 18.02 7.32
N LEU A 283 -18.39 19.05 6.60
CA LEU A 283 -18.91 20.41 6.70
C LEU A 283 -20.17 20.67 5.87
N VAL A 284 -20.63 19.73 5.03
CA VAL A 284 -21.85 19.85 4.20
C VAL A 284 -23.07 20.39 4.96
N PRO A 285 -23.39 19.96 6.20
CA PRO A 285 -24.55 20.47 6.93
C PRO A 285 -24.49 21.98 7.21
N PHE A 286 -23.28 22.55 7.25
CA PHE A 286 -23.02 23.97 7.55
C PHE A 286 -22.92 24.84 6.31
N ILE A 287 -22.76 24.24 5.11
CA ILE A 287 -22.63 24.98 3.85
C ILE A 287 -24.02 25.40 3.35
N PRO A 288 -24.33 26.72 3.30
CA PRO A 288 -25.59 27.21 2.73
C PRO A 288 -25.72 26.76 1.26
N GLY A 289 -26.91 26.35 0.83
CA GLY A 289 -27.12 25.75 -0.49
C GLY A 289 -26.98 24.23 -0.48
N LEU A 290 -25.78 23.69 -0.20
CA LEU A 290 -25.53 22.24 -0.17
C LEU A 290 -26.41 21.52 0.86
N ARG A 291 -26.55 22.08 2.07
CA ARG A 291 -27.46 21.54 3.10
C ARG A 291 -28.92 21.42 2.67
N SER A 292 -29.32 22.18 1.63
CA SER A 292 -30.69 22.24 1.13
C SER A 292 -30.92 21.33 -0.07
N VAL A 293 -29.87 20.75 -0.67
CA VAL A 293 -29.95 19.83 -1.81
C VAL A 293 -30.89 18.64 -1.54
N PRO A 294 -30.86 17.97 -0.37
CA PRO A 294 -31.80 16.88 -0.08
C PRO A 294 -33.28 17.31 -0.05
N ARG A 295 -33.56 18.61 0.14
CA ARG A 295 -34.92 19.15 0.09
C ARG A 295 -35.34 19.48 -1.35
N LEU A 296 -34.38 19.83 -2.21
CA LEU A 296 -34.60 20.17 -3.62
C LEU A 296 -34.74 18.91 -4.50
N ILE A 297 -34.02 17.84 -4.19
CA ILE A 297 -34.13 16.56 -4.89
C ILE A 297 -35.06 15.66 -4.07
N PRO A 298 -36.34 15.48 -4.46
CA PRO A 298 -37.32 14.78 -3.65
C PRO A 298 -37.18 13.26 -3.77
N VAL A 299 -35.98 12.72 -3.53
CA VAL A 299 -35.74 11.26 -3.47
C VAL A 299 -36.71 10.61 -2.46
N TYR A 300 -37.03 11.32 -1.39
CA TYR A 300 -38.03 10.90 -0.41
C TYR A 300 -39.42 10.68 -1.04
N ARG A 301 -39.82 11.41 -2.09
CA ARG A 301 -41.10 11.16 -2.79
C ARG A 301 -41.07 9.87 -3.60
N VAL A 302 -39.90 9.43 -4.06
CA VAL A 302 -39.73 8.15 -4.75
C VAL A 302 -39.77 7.00 -3.74
N ILE A 303 -38.99 7.10 -2.66
CA ILE A 303 -38.94 6.09 -1.60
C ILE A 303 -40.31 5.93 -0.93
N TRP A 304 -40.97 7.05 -0.62
CA TRP A 304 -42.26 7.09 0.08
C TRP A 304 -43.45 7.28 -0.86
N ARG A 305 -43.31 6.97 -2.15
CA ARG A 305 -44.34 7.21 -3.18
C ARG A 305 -45.71 6.65 -2.78
N ARG A 306 -45.74 5.44 -2.22
CA ARG A 306 -46.97 4.76 -1.77
C ARG A 306 -47.58 5.39 -0.52
N HIS A 307 -46.77 5.99 0.36
CA HIS A 307 -47.26 6.71 1.53
C HIS A 307 -47.91 8.03 1.09
N TYR A 308 -47.24 8.80 0.23
CA TYR A 308 -47.78 10.04 -0.30
C TYR A 308 -49.01 9.85 -1.19
N ALA A 309 -49.04 8.79 -2.02
CA ALA A 309 -50.23 8.45 -2.80
C ALA A 309 -51.45 8.12 -1.92
N ARG A 310 -51.24 7.38 -0.83
CA ARG A 310 -52.30 7.07 0.15
C ARG A 310 -52.76 8.30 0.93
N ARG A 311 -51.85 9.21 1.30
CA ARG A 311 -52.22 10.48 1.94
C ARG A 311 -52.98 11.41 1.00
N ALA A 312 -52.60 11.48 -0.28
CA ALA A 312 -53.31 12.27 -1.28
C ALA A 312 -54.75 11.76 -1.49
N ALA A 313 -54.94 10.43 -1.53
CA ALA A 313 -56.26 9.82 -1.63
C ALA A 313 -57.13 9.96 -0.36
N ALA A 314 -56.55 10.35 0.78
CA ALA A 314 -57.23 10.49 2.05
C ALA A 314 -57.59 11.96 2.40
N LEU A 315 -57.24 12.94 1.57
CA LEU A 315 -57.62 14.34 1.76
C LEU A 315 -59.01 14.58 1.14
N PRO A 316 -60.00 15.12 1.89
CA PRO A 316 -61.29 15.52 1.32
C PRO A 316 -61.11 16.73 0.40
N ASP A 317 -61.93 16.82 -0.66
CA ASP A 317 -61.89 17.92 -1.63
C ASP A 317 -62.03 19.29 -0.96
N PRO A 318 -61.34 20.33 -1.46
CA PRO A 318 -61.46 21.68 -0.93
C PRO A 318 -62.90 22.19 -1.07
N PRO A 319 -63.44 22.92 -0.08
CA PRO A 319 -64.77 23.53 -0.21
C PRO A 319 -64.74 24.54 -1.36
N GLY A 320 -65.67 24.36 -2.31
CA GLY A 320 -65.91 25.28 -3.41
C GLY A 320 -66.55 26.60 -2.98
#